data_AF-A0A4V1IQ26-F1
#
_entry.id   AF-A0A4V1IQ26-F1
#
_cell.length_a   1.000
_cell.length_b   1.000
_cell.length_c   1.000
_cell.angle_alpha   90.00
_cell.angle_beta   90.00
_cell.angle_gamma   90.00
#
_symmetry.space_group_name_H-M   'P 1'
#
loop_
_entity.id
_entity.type
_entity.pdbx_description
1 polymer ?
#
loop_
_entity_poly.entity_id
_entity_poly.type
_entity_poly.pdbx_seq_one_letter_code
_entity_poly.pdbx_strand_id
1 'polypeptide(L)'
;MSDPAKRPTEPEEAGPTLYVCELQGHDIEGDGSKKMPFATSLRALSSTPAGKADLHVRKVLADGFQPIAKAAFKKAQKAWETEKKKAQKAAERAEAEARDAEKNAAAEAAKLEEAKKIVLELDASLPVAKK
;
A
#
# COMPACT_ATOMS: atom_id res chain seq x y z
N MET A 1 -52.51 20.88 10.65
CA MET A 1 -51.04 20.97 10.56
C MET A 1 -50.49 19.67 11.11
N SER A 2 -50.28 18.69 10.24
CA SER A 2 -49.73 17.38 10.63
C SER A 2 -48.31 17.31 10.08
N ASP A 3 -47.35 17.42 10.99
CA ASP A 3 -45.92 17.22 10.74
C ASP A 3 -45.68 15.85 10.11
N PRO A 4 -45.09 15.74 8.91
CA PRO A 4 -44.74 14.46 8.33
C PRO A 4 -43.47 13.95 9.03
N ALA A 5 -43.67 13.00 9.94
CA ALA A 5 -42.63 12.18 10.55
C ALA A 5 -41.65 11.69 9.48
N LYS A 6 -40.42 12.17 9.59
CA LYS A 6 -39.28 11.83 8.74
C LYS A 6 -39.04 10.32 8.83
N ARG A 7 -39.39 9.62 7.73
CA ARG A 7 -39.14 8.19 7.51
C ARG A 7 -37.75 7.77 8.03
N PRO A 8 -37.63 6.72 8.86
CA PRO A 8 -36.35 6.10 9.10
C PRO A 8 -35.92 5.44 7.79
N THR A 9 -34.87 5.99 7.18
CA THR A 9 -34.26 5.46 5.97
C THR A 9 -33.64 4.10 6.28
N GLU A 10 -34.06 3.09 5.52
CA GLU A 10 -33.57 1.71 5.52
C GLU A 10 -32.03 1.63 5.52
N PRO A 11 -31.43 0.60 6.14
CA PRO A 11 -29.99 0.38 6.09
C PRO A 11 -29.62 -0.15 4.70
N GLU A 12 -29.26 0.76 3.79
CA GLU A 12 -28.76 0.42 2.47
C GLU A 12 -27.38 -0.23 2.61
N GLU A 13 -27.31 -1.56 2.53
CA GLU A 13 -26.12 -2.39 2.24
C GLU A 13 -24.79 -1.83 2.79
N ALA A 14 -24.72 -1.63 4.11
CA ALA A 14 -23.54 -1.10 4.78
C ALA A 14 -22.45 -2.19 4.82
N GLY A 15 -21.34 -1.94 4.09
CA GLY A 15 -20.08 -2.65 4.33
C GLY A 15 -19.59 -2.45 5.77
N PRO A 16 -18.47 -3.08 6.18
CA PRO A 16 -17.95 -2.98 7.54
C PRO A 16 -17.82 -1.50 7.98
N THR A 17 -18.31 -1.19 9.19
CA THR A 17 -18.22 0.16 9.76
C THR A 17 -16.79 0.42 10.21
N LEU A 18 -16.16 1.44 9.64
CA LEU A 18 -14.79 1.81 9.95
C LEU A 18 -14.72 3.24 10.50
N TYR A 19 -13.87 3.42 11.50
CA TYR A 19 -13.68 4.68 12.20
C TYR A 19 -12.37 5.33 11.76
N VAL A 20 -12.45 6.63 11.47
CA VAL A 20 -11.35 7.46 11.00
C VAL A 20 -11.24 8.67 11.94
N CYS A 21 -10.04 8.97 12.41
CA CYS A 21 -9.76 10.13 13.23
C CYS A 21 -8.52 10.84 12.70
N GLU A 22 -8.69 12.05 12.17
CA GLU A 22 -7.59 12.84 11.58
C GLU A 22 -6.58 13.33 12.65
N LEU A 23 -6.92 13.24 13.93
CA LEU A 23 -6.10 13.73 15.05
C LEU A 23 -5.28 12.63 15.76
N GLN A 24 -5.89 11.46 15.98
CA GLN A 24 -5.31 10.37 16.78
C GLN A 24 -5.28 9.04 16.02
N GLY A 25 -5.71 9.01 14.76
CA GLY A 25 -5.72 7.80 13.96
C GLY A 25 -4.33 7.41 13.50
N HIS A 26 -4.16 6.12 13.21
CA HIS A 26 -2.92 5.57 12.69
C HIS A 26 -3.21 4.80 11.40
N ASP A 27 -2.55 5.16 10.30
CA ASP A 27 -2.79 4.48 9.02
C ASP A 27 -2.05 3.15 8.90
N ILE A 28 -0.97 2.93 9.66
CA ILE A 28 -0.16 1.71 9.56
C ILE A 28 -0.70 0.60 10.46
N GLU A 29 -0.92 0.92 11.74
CA GLU A 29 -1.30 -0.03 12.80
C GLU A 29 -2.78 0.07 13.20
N GLY A 30 -3.51 1.03 12.64
CA GLY A 30 -4.94 1.16 12.90
C GLY A 30 -5.72 0.00 12.29
N ASP A 31 -6.68 -0.52 13.04
CA ASP A 31 -7.62 -1.54 12.55
C ASP A 31 -8.95 -0.93 12.06
N GLY A 32 -9.11 0.39 12.20
CA GLY A 32 -10.35 1.10 11.88
C GLY A 32 -11.45 0.89 12.91
N SER A 33 -11.10 0.44 14.11
CA SER A 33 -12.03 0.35 15.25
C SER A 33 -12.12 1.70 15.98
N LYS A 34 -13.12 1.88 16.86
CA LYS A 34 -13.20 3.09 17.71
C LYS A 34 -11.96 3.29 18.60
N LYS A 35 -11.28 2.19 18.96
CA LYS A 35 -10.08 2.20 19.80
C LYS A 35 -8.82 2.54 19.01
N MET A 36 -8.70 1.97 17.81
CA MET A 36 -7.60 2.24 16.88
C MET A 36 -8.16 2.68 15.53
N PRO A 37 -8.60 3.96 15.42
CA PRO A 37 -9.15 4.48 14.18
C PRO A 37 -8.04 4.67 13.15
N PHE A 38 -8.40 4.62 11.87
CA PHE A 38 -7.50 5.04 10.80
C PHE A 38 -7.27 6.54 10.84
N ALA A 39 -6.13 7.03 10.35
CA ALA A 39 -5.91 8.48 10.21
C ALA A 39 -6.65 9.01 8.97
N THR A 40 -6.66 8.22 7.90
CA THR A 40 -7.14 8.64 6.58
C THR A 40 -8.28 7.74 6.08
N SER A 41 -9.32 8.36 5.52
CA SER A 41 -10.45 7.64 4.88
C SER A 41 -10.02 6.73 3.73
N LEU A 42 -8.94 7.08 3.03
CA LEU A 42 -8.35 6.27 1.98
C LEU A 42 -7.86 4.93 2.52
N ARG A 43 -7.09 4.95 3.62
CA ARG A 43 -6.55 3.73 4.23
C ARG A 43 -7.66 2.81 4.70
N ALA A 44 -8.72 3.38 5.28
CA ALA A 44 -9.91 2.63 5.67
C ALA A 44 -10.56 1.90 4.47
N LEU A 45 -10.68 2.57 3.32
CA LEU A 45 -11.19 1.94 2.09
C LEU A 45 -10.23 0.88 1.54
N SER A 46 -8.91 1.12 1.61
CA SER A 46 -7.88 0.14 1.21
C SER A 46 -7.91 -1.13 2.07
N SER A 47 -8.31 -1.03 3.33
CA SER A 47 -8.47 -2.18 4.23
C SER A 47 -9.68 -3.05 3.88
N THR A 48 -10.61 -2.57 3.05
CA THR A 48 -11.82 -3.31 2.68
C THR A 48 -11.73 -3.81 1.24
N PRO A 49 -11.94 -5.12 0.96
CA PRO A 49 -11.78 -5.69 -0.38
C PRO A 49 -12.75 -5.10 -1.42
N ALA A 50 -13.90 -4.59 -0.98
CA ALA A 50 -14.96 -4.08 -1.85
C ALA A 50 -14.91 -2.57 -2.11
N GLY A 51 -14.03 -1.80 -1.45
CA GLY A 51 -14.05 -0.32 -1.53
C GLY A 51 -15.39 0.30 -1.11
N LYS A 52 -16.20 -0.46 -0.36
CA LYS A 52 -17.49 -0.08 0.22
C LYS A 52 -17.41 -0.36 1.71
N ALA A 53 -17.37 0.70 2.51
CA ALA A 53 -17.34 0.65 3.96
C ALA A 53 -18.12 1.85 4.51
N ASP A 54 -18.78 1.68 5.64
CA ASP A 54 -19.46 2.79 6.29
C ASP A 54 -18.46 3.58 7.15
N LEU A 55 -17.99 4.71 6.62
CA LEU A 55 -16.92 5.49 7.23
C LEU A 55 -17.47 6.52 8.21
N HIS A 56 -17.00 6.45 9.44
CA HIS A 56 -17.25 7.46 10.45
C HIS A 56 -15.98 8.26 10.73
N VAL A 57 -16.02 9.56 10.45
CA VAL A 57 -14.89 10.47 10.59
C VAL A 57 -15.05 11.34 11.84
N ARG A 58 -13.96 11.51 12.58
CA ARG A 58 -13.83 12.41 13.71
C ARG A 58 -12.75 13.43 13.42
N LYS A 59 -13.17 14.69 13.19
CA LYS A 59 -12.28 15.83 12.93
C LYS A 59 -11.96 16.64 14.19
N VAL A 60 -12.89 16.66 15.13
CA VAL A 60 -12.77 17.38 16.41
C VAL A 60 -13.00 16.36 17.53
N LEU A 61 -12.16 16.39 18.57
CA LEU A 61 -12.26 15.39 19.64
C LEU A 61 -13.60 15.46 20.40
N ALA A 62 -14.23 16.65 20.42
CA ALA A 62 -15.48 16.94 21.11
C ALA A 62 -16.73 16.43 20.40
N ASP A 63 -16.74 16.37 19.07
CA ASP A 63 -17.95 16.06 18.27
C ASP A 63 -18.19 14.56 18.04
N GLY A 64 -17.32 13.70 18.58
CA GLY A 64 -17.41 12.26 18.39
C GLY A 64 -17.18 11.83 16.94
N PHE A 65 -17.55 10.59 16.62
CA PHE A 65 -17.44 10.03 15.27
C PHE A 65 -18.74 10.28 14.49
N GLN A 66 -18.64 10.98 13.37
CA GLN A 66 -19.78 11.31 12.52
C GLN A 66 -19.71 10.60 11.17
N PRO A 67 -20.85 10.24 10.55
CA PRO A 67 -20.84 9.65 9.22
C PRO A 67 -20.16 10.60 8.22
N ILE A 68 -19.30 10.04 7.36
CA ILE A 68 -18.59 10.83 6.35
C ILE A 68 -19.60 11.50 5.40
N ALA A 69 -19.30 12.74 5.00
CA ALA A 69 -20.09 13.41 3.98
C ALA A 69 -20.01 12.64 2.64
N LYS A 70 -21.15 12.47 1.94
CA LYS A 70 -21.23 11.73 0.66
C LYS A 70 -20.22 12.21 -0.38
N ALA A 71 -19.93 13.51 -0.42
CA ALA A 71 -18.92 14.09 -1.32
C ALA A 71 -17.49 13.65 -0.95
N ALA A 72 -17.16 13.62 0.34
CA ALA A 72 -15.87 13.16 0.84
C ALA A 72 -15.69 11.65 0.64
N PHE A 73 -16.75 10.87 0.85
CA PHE A 73 -16.76 9.43 0.55
C PHE A 73 -16.44 9.16 -0.93
N LYS A 74 -17.15 9.81 -1.85
CA LYS A 74 -16.89 9.67 -3.29
C LYS A 74 -15.47 10.08 -3.68
N LYS A 75 -14.91 11.11 -3.04
CA LYS A 75 -13.52 11.54 -3.27
C LYS A 75 -12.53 10.47 -2.79
N ALA A 76 -12.74 9.91 -1.60
CA ALA A 76 -11.92 8.83 -1.05
C ALA A 76 -12.01 7.57 -1.92
N GLN A 77 -13.19 7.23 -2.43
CA GLN A 77 -13.39 6.09 -3.33
C GLN A 77 -12.63 6.24 -4.64
N LYS A 78 -12.71 7.41 -5.31
CA LYS A 78 -11.91 7.70 -6.51
C LYS A 78 -10.41 7.66 -6.26
N ALA A 79 -9.97 8.15 -5.10
CA ALA A 79 -8.58 8.11 -4.70
C ALA A 79 -8.10 6.66 -4.49
N TRP A 80 -8.91 5.83 -3.83
CA TRP A 80 -8.67 4.40 -3.66
C TRP A 80 -8.57 3.66 -5.01
N GLU A 81 -9.47 3.91 -5.95
CA GLU A 81 -9.40 3.30 -7.29
C GLU A 81 -8.09 3.66 -8.03
N THR A 82 -7.69 4.93 -7.91
CA THR A 82 -6.45 5.43 -8.50
C THR A 82 -5.22 4.81 -7.86
N GLU A 83 -5.22 4.71 -6.52
CA GLU A 83 -4.12 4.10 -5.77
C GLU A 83 -4.03 2.61 -6.03
N LYS A 84 -5.16 1.88 -6.10
CA LYS A 84 -5.20 0.48 -6.49
C LYS A 84 -4.56 0.25 -7.86
N LYS A 85 -4.87 1.11 -8.85
CA LYS A 85 -4.27 1.03 -10.19
C LYS A 85 -2.77 1.33 -10.17
N LYS A 86 -2.33 2.27 -9.33
CA LYS A 86 -0.90 2.58 -9.16
C LYS A 86 -0.16 1.45 -8.42
N ALA A 87 -0.74 0.90 -7.36
CA ALA A 87 -0.20 -0.18 -6.57
C ALA A 87 -0.05 -1.46 -7.40
N GLN A 88 -1.03 -1.79 -8.24
CA GLN A 88 -0.91 -2.92 -9.18
C GLN A 88 0.28 -2.75 -10.13
N LYS A 89 0.43 -1.55 -10.73
CA LYS A 89 1.58 -1.26 -11.61
C LYS A 89 2.91 -1.24 -10.87
N ALA A 90 2.92 -0.77 -9.62
CA ALA A 90 4.11 -0.75 -8.78
C ALA A 90 4.52 -2.18 -8.37
N ALA A 91 3.55 -3.03 -8.02
CA ALA A 91 3.79 -4.44 -7.70
C ALA A 91 4.34 -5.20 -8.91
N GLU A 92 3.77 -5.01 -10.09
CA GLU A 92 4.27 -5.63 -11.33
C GLU A 92 5.71 -5.19 -11.66
N ARG A 93 6.02 -3.90 -11.46
CA ARG A 93 7.38 -3.39 -11.65
C ARG A 93 8.35 -3.97 -10.61
N ALA A 94 7.96 -4.02 -9.33
CA ALA A 94 8.79 -4.56 -8.27
C ALA A 94 9.08 -6.06 -8.48
N GLU A 95 8.11 -6.82 -8.97
CA GLU A 95 8.29 -8.24 -9.29
C GLU A 95 9.23 -8.44 -10.50
N ALA A 96 9.11 -7.60 -11.53
CA ALA A 96 10.04 -7.59 -12.66
C ALA A 96 11.47 -7.24 -12.23
N GLU A 97 11.64 -6.20 -11.41
CA GLU A 97 12.96 -5.78 -10.89
C GLU A 97 13.59 -6.85 -9.99
N ALA A 98 12.81 -7.52 -9.14
CA ALA A 98 13.29 -8.63 -8.32
C ALA A 98 13.77 -9.81 -9.19
N ARG A 99 13.01 -10.15 -10.24
CA ARG A 99 13.38 -11.22 -11.17
C ARG A 99 14.64 -10.88 -11.98
N ASP A 100 14.79 -9.64 -12.42
CA ASP A 100 15.99 -9.19 -13.14
C ASP A 100 17.22 -9.12 -12.19
N ALA A 101 17.04 -8.72 -10.94
CA ALA A 101 18.09 -8.74 -9.93
C ALA A 101 18.58 -10.18 -9.63
N GLU A 102 17.68 -11.14 -9.48
CA GLU A 102 18.04 -12.56 -9.30
C GLU A 102 18.81 -13.12 -10.51
N LYS A 103 18.36 -12.80 -11.73
CA LYS A 103 19.06 -13.25 -12.95
C LYS A 103 20.46 -12.66 -13.07
N ASN A 104 20.61 -11.37 -12.75
CA ASN A 104 21.91 -10.72 -12.78
C ASN A 104 22.84 -11.28 -11.70
N ALA A 105 22.35 -11.50 -10.47
CA ALA A 105 23.13 -12.11 -9.40
C ALA A 105 23.61 -13.53 -9.76
N ALA A 106 22.74 -14.35 -10.37
CA ALA A 106 23.11 -15.68 -10.85
C ALA A 106 24.17 -15.64 -11.98
N ALA A 107 24.05 -14.69 -12.90
CA ALA A 107 25.01 -14.52 -13.99
C ALA A 107 26.38 -14.01 -13.49
N GLU A 108 26.41 -13.12 -12.50
CA GLU A 108 27.66 -12.68 -11.89
C GLU A 108 28.35 -13.80 -11.11
N ALA A 109 27.60 -14.61 -10.37
CA ALA A 109 28.15 -15.78 -9.69
C ALA A 109 28.79 -16.77 -10.67
N ALA A 110 28.13 -17.04 -11.81
CA ALA A 110 28.68 -17.92 -12.85
C ALA A 110 29.98 -17.38 -13.46
N LYS A 111 30.04 -16.06 -13.75
CA LYS A 111 31.25 -15.41 -14.28
C LYS A 111 32.40 -15.44 -13.28
N LEU A 112 32.13 -15.25 -11.99
CA LEU A 112 33.14 -15.32 -10.95
C LEU A 112 33.71 -16.75 -10.81
N GLU A 113 32.87 -17.77 -10.87
CA GLU A 113 33.32 -19.16 -10.85
C GLU A 113 34.13 -19.54 -12.08
N GLU A 114 33.77 -19.01 -13.26
CA GLU A 114 34.54 -19.22 -14.48
C GLU A 114 35.89 -18.48 -14.46
N ALA A 115 35.91 -17.24 -13.96
CA ALA A 115 37.14 -16.47 -13.80
C ALA A 115 38.13 -17.13 -12.82
N LYS A 116 37.64 -17.76 -11.74
CA LYS A 116 38.49 -18.51 -10.79
C LYS A 116 39.17 -19.73 -11.41
N LYS A 117 38.63 -20.28 -12.51
CA LYS A 117 39.21 -21.44 -13.21
C LYS A 117 40.31 -21.06 -14.20
N ILE A 118 40.43 -19.77 -14.54
CA ILE A 118 41.45 -19.29 -15.47
C ILE A 118 42.79 -19.30 -14.73
N VAL A 119 43.59 -20.33 -14.99
CA VAL A 119 44.98 -20.41 -14.52
C VAL A 119 45.84 -19.62 -15.50
N LEU A 120 46.38 -18.49 -15.04
CA LEU A 120 47.37 -17.72 -15.77
C LEU A 120 48.75 -18.35 -15.54
N GLU A 121 49.22 -19.11 -16.52
CA GLU A 121 50.58 -19.64 -16.50
C GLU A 121 51.57 -18.60 -17.06
N LEU A 122 52.71 -18.50 -16.39
CA LEU A 122 53.76 -17.54 -16.73
C LEU A 122 54.67 -18.21 -17.77
N ASP A 123 54.80 -17.56 -18.92
CA ASP A 123 55.65 -18.05 -20.01
C ASP A 123 57.13 -18.03 -19.58
N ALA A 124 57.72 -19.21 -19.44
CA ALA A 124 59.10 -19.41 -19.02
C ALA A 124 60.15 -18.94 -20.07
N SER A 125 59.72 -18.62 -21.29
CA SER A 125 60.58 -18.08 -22.36
C SER A 125 60.82 -16.58 -22.21
N LEU A 126 60.03 -15.87 -21.38
CA LEU A 126 60.14 -14.43 -21.21
C LEU A 126 61.03 -14.06 -20.01
N PRO A 127 61.96 -13.09 -20.16
CA PRO A 127 62.80 -12.64 -19.06
C PRO A 127 61.94 -11.99 -17.95
N VAL A 128 62.28 -12.28 -16.69
CA VAL A 128 61.54 -11.79 -15.52
C VAL A 128 61.54 -10.26 -15.50
N ALA A 129 60.34 -9.66 -15.54
CA ALA A 129 60.17 -8.22 -15.50
C ALA A 129 60.80 -7.65 -14.21
N LYS A 130 61.79 -6.77 -14.37
CA LYS A 130 62.37 -6.01 -13.26
C LYS A 130 61.52 -4.77 -12.99
N LYS A 131 61.25 -4.52 -11.70
CA LYS A 131 60.56 -3.32 -11.20
C LYS A 131 61.23 -2.03 -11.65
#